data_AF-A0A381LCT6-F1
#
_entry.id   AF-A0A381LCT6-F1
#
_cell.length_a   1.000
_cell.length_b   1.000
_cell.length_c   1.000
_cell.angle_alpha   90.00
_cell.angle_beta   90.00
_cell.angle_gamma   90.00
#
_symmetry.space_group_name_H-M   'P 1'
#
loop_
_entity.id
_entity.type
_entity.pdbx_description
1 polymer ?
#
loop_
_entity_poly.entity_id
_entity_poly.type
_entity_poly.pdbx_seq_one_letter_code
_entity_poly.pdbx_strand_id
1 'polypeptide(L)'
;MAHGTRYLCIIHIDSPLYLLLKSSGWLISGGLSDHFGHTALLRAADIDISKVRDACLSARAASFFIAENLYAVEVIVIKVSLCSFFLRIFPQKQFRICCYALVILMSTLAVAWVLLLIFQCKPITSNWNINIEHPRCYNIQIYAYAGAVAAMSQDMCILALPIPLVLKLRISTKKKIGVIAMFSLGISVTIISAVRTQFIYYFGISSDPSWDNVDITIWTSMEISAGLVCCNMPACARLIAHLHREYIYPRHLSIEET
;
A
#
# COMPACT_ATOMS: atom_id res chain seq x y z
N MET A 1 -44.40 11.65 -8.97
CA MET A 1 -43.74 12.81 -8.33
C MET A 1 -42.95 12.32 -7.14
N ALA A 2 -41.64 12.60 -7.13
CA ALA A 2 -40.69 12.57 -6.01
C ALA A 2 -40.55 11.30 -5.12
N HIS A 3 -40.00 10.23 -5.67
CA HIS A 3 -39.18 9.27 -4.90
C HIS A 3 -37.97 8.86 -5.77
N GLY A 4 -36.93 9.69 -5.78
CA GLY A 4 -35.80 9.48 -6.68
C GLY A 4 -34.58 10.32 -6.30
N THR A 5 -34.01 10.12 -5.11
CA THR A 5 -32.68 10.65 -4.74
C THR A 5 -32.13 10.02 -3.44
N ARG A 6 -31.99 8.68 -3.38
CA ARG A 6 -31.25 8.04 -2.26
C ARG A 6 -30.30 6.90 -2.64
N TYR A 7 -29.86 6.85 -3.89
CA TYR A 7 -28.72 6.00 -4.29
C TYR A 7 -27.76 6.78 -5.16
N LEU A 8 -27.42 7.98 -4.68
CA LEU A 8 -26.34 8.80 -5.19
C LEU A 8 -25.04 8.27 -4.57
N CYS A 9 -24.15 7.75 -5.41
CA CYS A 9 -22.70 7.76 -5.19
C CYS A 9 -22.17 7.18 -3.86
N ILE A 10 -22.12 5.84 -3.73
CA ILE A 10 -21.12 5.17 -2.88
C ILE A 10 -19.94 4.76 -3.77
N ILE A 11 -19.39 5.74 -4.48
CA ILE A 11 -17.98 5.84 -4.86
C ILE A 11 -17.60 7.29 -4.54
N HIS A 12 -17.84 7.70 -3.29
CA HIS A 12 -17.13 8.87 -2.78
C HIS A 12 -15.67 8.42 -2.63
N ILE A 13 -14.80 9.06 -3.40
CA ILE A 13 -13.34 9.07 -3.30
C ILE A 13 -12.91 9.81 -1.99
N ASP A 14 -13.70 9.68 -0.92
CA ASP A 14 -13.40 10.11 0.44
C ASP A 14 -13.12 8.89 1.33
N SER A 15 -12.58 7.82 0.74
CA SER A 15 -12.08 6.71 1.54
C SER A 15 -10.89 7.22 2.36
N PRO A 16 -10.78 6.88 3.66
CA PRO A 16 -9.57 7.16 4.45
C PRO A 16 -8.30 6.70 3.72
N LEU A 17 -8.43 5.72 2.81
CA LEU A 17 -7.41 5.26 1.86
C LEU A 17 -6.92 6.34 0.88
N TYR A 18 -7.79 7.18 0.31
CA TYR A 18 -7.41 8.27 -0.61
C TYR A 18 -6.72 9.41 0.13
N LEU A 19 -7.17 9.74 1.36
CA LEU A 19 -6.50 10.69 2.23
C LEU A 19 -5.12 10.18 2.69
N LEU A 20 -5.01 8.88 2.97
CA LEU A 20 -3.73 8.21 3.24
C LEU A 20 -2.81 8.28 2.01
N LEU A 21 -3.30 7.97 0.80
CA LEU A 21 -2.55 8.11 -0.47
C LEU A 21 -2.11 9.53 -0.79
N LYS A 22 -2.96 10.53 -0.52
CA LYS A 22 -2.59 11.93 -0.66
C LYS A 22 -1.52 12.26 0.38
N SER A 23 -1.68 11.83 1.62
CA SER A 23 -0.69 12.09 2.67
C SER A 23 0.66 11.39 2.41
N SER A 24 0.67 10.13 1.95
CA SER A 24 1.89 9.37 1.63
C SER A 24 2.53 9.87 0.34
N GLY A 25 1.73 10.16 -0.69
CA GLY A 25 2.19 10.82 -1.90
C GLY A 25 2.81 12.20 -1.64
N TRP A 26 2.19 13.03 -0.79
CA TRP A 26 2.72 14.33 -0.35
C TRP A 26 3.92 14.21 0.60
N LEU A 27 4.00 13.19 1.46
CA LEU A 27 5.17 12.97 2.33
C LEU A 27 6.38 12.43 1.55
N ILE A 28 6.15 11.53 0.59
CA ILE A 28 7.18 10.95 -0.28
C ILE A 28 7.66 11.96 -1.32
N SER A 29 6.75 12.71 -1.96
CA SER A 29 7.12 13.79 -2.88
C SER A 29 7.61 15.06 -2.17
N GLY A 30 7.12 15.33 -0.95
CA GLY A 30 7.62 16.36 -0.04
C GLY A 30 9.08 16.15 0.34
N GLY A 31 9.45 14.92 0.71
CA GLY A 31 10.84 14.56 0.99
C GLY A 31 11.78 14.68 -0.23
N LEU A 32 11.25 14.53 -1.45
CA LEU A 32 11.98 14.78 -2.71
C LEU A 32 12.07 16.28 -3.06
N SER A 33 11.06 17.07 -2.74
CA SER A 33 11.07 18.53 -2.97
C SER A 33 11.93 19.29 -1.94
N ASP A 34 12.05 18.77 -0.73
CA ASP A 34 13.02 19.24 0.27
C ASP A 34 14.48 18.99 -0.15
N HIS A 35 14.71 18.12 -1.14
CA HIS A 35 16.05 17.82 -1.64
C HIS A 35 16.64 18.92 -2.55
N PHE A 36 15.82 19.82 -3.10
CA PHE A 36 16.25 20.79 -4.14
C PHE A 36 16.03 22.27 -3.82
N GLY A 37 15.19 22.65 -2.83
CA GLY A 37 14.84 24.07 -2.61
C GLY A 37 15.54 24.79 -1.46
N HIS A 38 15.84 24.10 -0.35
CA HIS A 38 16.08 24.78 0.93
C HIS A 38 17.55 25.20 1.18
N THR A 39 18.51 24.54 0.53
CA THR A 39 19.95 24.82 0.68
C THR A 39 20.41 26.11 -0.01
N ALA A 40 19.70 26.57 -1.04
CA ALA A 40 20.00 27.82 -1.75
C ALA A 40 19.61 29.07 -0.95
N LEU A 41 18.47 29.03 -0.24
CA LEU A 41 17.98 30.15 0.59
C LEU A 41 18.79 30.35 1.87
N LEU A 42 19.27 29.26 2.48
CA LEU A 42 20.04 29.32 3.74
C LEU A 42 21.44 29.89 3.56
N ARG A 43 22.07 29.72 2.38
CA ARG A 43 23.35 30.36 2.05
C ARG A 43 23.25 31.88 1.87
N ALA A 44 22.06 32.41 1.61
CA ALA A 44 21.84 33.84 1.43
C ALA A 44 21.59 34.61 2.76
N ALA A 45 21.37 33.90 3.88
CA ALA A 45 20.85 34.49 5.11
C ALA A 45 21.83 34.51 6.31
N ASP A 46 23.08 34.05 6.15
CA ASP A 46 24.13 34.04 7.19
C ASP A 46 23.69 33.42 8.55
N ILE A 47 22.84 32.39 8.47
CA ILE A 47 22.33 31.65 9.63
C ILE A 47 23.32 30.55 10.02
N ASP A 48 23.50 30.31 11.32
CA ASP A 48 24.30 29.21 11.87
C ASP A 48 23.89 27.86 11.26
N ILE A 49 24.70 27.42 10.29
CA ILE A 49 24.44 26.28 9.42
C ILE A 49 24.33 24.99 10.22
N SER A 50 24.98 24.91 11.39
CA SER A 50 24.98 23.73 12.25
C SER A 50 23.59 23.45 12.84
N LYS A 51 23.00 24.43 13.52
CA LYS A 51 21.64 24.33 14.10
C LYS A 51 20.56 24.11 13.04
N VAL A 52 20.70 24.77 11.89
CA VAL A 52 19.74 24.59 10.79
C VAL A 52 19.85 23.21 10.17
N ARG A 53 21.08 22.67 10.03
CA ARG A 53 21.31 21.31 9.55
C ARG A 53 20.70 20.29 10.50
N ASP A 54 20.85 20.45 11.81
CA ASP A 54 20.33 19.50 12.81
C ASP A 54 18.80 19.53 12.87
N ALA A 55 18.19 20.73 12.77
CA ALA A 55 16.74 20.88 12.69
C ALA A 55 16.15 20.28 11.39
N CYS A 56 16.83 20.48 10.26
CA CYS A 56 16.42 19.89 8.98
C CYS A 56 16.58 18.37 8.97
N LEU A 57 17.67 17.85 9.55
CA LEU A 57 17.95 16.42 9.61
C LEU A 57 16.96 15.68 10.52
N SER A 58 16.61 16.28 11.66
CA SER A 58 15.58 15.72 12.56
C SER A 58 14.18 15.77 11.95
N ALA A 59 13.82 16.84 11.23
CA ALA A 59 12.56 16.90 10.49
C ALA A 59 12.50 15.83 9.38
N ARG A 60 13.59 15.65 8.63
CA ARG A 60 13.69 14.61 7.59
C ARG A 60 13.57 13.21 8.19
N ALA A 61 14.23 12.94 9.31
CA ALA A 61 14.13 11.66 10.02
C ALA A 61 12.71 11.40 10.53
N ALA A 62 12.03 12.42 11.06
CA ALA A 62 10.62 12.32 11.48
C ALA A 62 9.69 11.99 10.29
N SER A 63 9.88 12.64 9.14
CA SER A 63 9.11 12.34 7.92
C SER A 63 9.31 10.90 7.45
N PHE A 64 10.55 10.40 7.47
CA PHE A 64 10.81 9.00 7.12
C PHE A 64 10.16 8.02 8.10
N PHE A 65 10.26 8.28 9.40
CA PHE A 65 9.63 7.45 10.42
C PHE A 65 8.09 7.38 10.25
N ILE A 66 7.46 8.51 9.96
CA ILE A 66 6.01 8.56 9.69
C ILE A 66 5.68 7.80 8.41
N ALA A 67 6.45 8.02 7.33
CA ALA A 67 6.24 7.36 6.05
C ALA A 67 6.39 5.83 6.14
N GLU A 68 7.37 5.33 6.88
CA GLU A 68 7.60 3.89 7.08
C GLU A 68 6.40 3.23 7.80
N ASN A 69 5.88 3.88 8.85
CA ASN A 69 4.71 3.39 9.57
C ASN A 69 3.43 3.45 8.71
N LEU A 70 3.25 4.54 7.95
CA LEU A 70 2.12 4.67 7.02
C LEU A 70 2.16 3.61 5.93
N TYR A 71 3.34 3.36 5.35
CA TYR A 71 3.54 2.29 4.38
C TYR A 71 3.11 0.93 4.94
N ALA A 72 3.52 0.59 6.17
CA ALA A 72 3.14 -0.68 6.80
C ALA A 72 1.61 -0.83 6.94
N VAL A 73 0.90 0.27 7.23
CA VAL A 73 -0.56 0.31 7.30
C VAL A 73 -1.21 0.22 5.91
N GLU A 74 -0.68 0.93 4.91
CA GLU A 74 -1.22 0.90 3.55
C GLU A 74 -1.17 -0.51 2.94
N VAL A 75 -0.03 -1.20 3.11
CA VAL A 75 0.16 -2.57 2.61
C VAL A 75 -0.90 -3.53 3.17
N ILE A 76 -1.17 -3.50 4.48
CA ILE A 76 -2.18 -4.39 5.07
C ILE A 76 -3.59 -4.05 4.58
N VAL A 77 -3.93 -2.77 4.43
CA VAL A 77 -5.25 -2.35 3.95
C VAL A 77 -5.49 -2.81 2.51
N ILE A 78 -4.47 -2.75 1.64
CA ILE A 78 -4.55 -3.30 0.27
C ILE A 78 -4.84 -4.81 0.31
N LYS A 79 -4.12 -5.58 1.14
CA LYS A 79 -4.30 -7.04 1.26
C LYS A 79 -5.69 -7.40 1.80
N VAL A 80 -6.17 -6.70 2.83
CA VAL A 80 -7.52 -6.91 3.39
C VAL A 80 -8.60 -6.55 2.37
N SER A 81 -8.41 -5.49 1.58
CA SER A 81 -9.34 -5.11 0.50
C SER A 81 -9.45 -6.20 -0.57
N LEU A 82 -8.31 -6.78 -0.96
CA LEU A 82 -8.26 -7.88 -1.91
C LEU A 82 -8.94 -9.16 -1.38
N CYS A 83 -8.69 -9.53 -0.12
CA CYS A 83 -9.36 -10.65 0.53
C CYS A 83 -10.88 -10.43 0.65
N SER A 84 -11.30 -9.21 1.02
CA SER A 84 -12.71 -8.82 1.08
C SER A 84 -13.39 -8.95 -0.28
N PHE A 85 -12.66 -8.61 -1.35
CA PHE A 85 -13.13 -8.83 -2.70
C PHE A 85 -13.29 -10.33 -3.05
N PHE A 86 -12.33 -11.17 -2.67
CA PHE A 86 -12.42 -12.62 -2.85
C PHE A 86 -13.63 -13.21 -2.12
N LEU A 87 -13.92 -12.79 -0.89
CA LEU A 87 -15.11 -13.19 -0.13
C LEU A 87 -16.42 -12.83 -0.86
N ARG A 88 -16.42 -11.73 -1.63
CA ARG A 88 -17.57 -11.28 -2.43
C ARG A 88 -17.74 -12.05 -3.75
N ILE A 89 -16.66 -12.53 -4.37
CA ILE A 89 -16.75 -13.36 -5.59
C ILE A 89 -17.17 -14.78 -5.25
N PHE A 90 -16.51 -15.39 -4.26
CA PHE A 90 -16.54 -16.82 -4.03
C PHE A 90 -17.45 -17.16 -2.85
N PRO A 91 -18.61 -17.82 -3.09
CA PRO A 91 -19.55 -18.17 -2.03
C PRO A 91 -19.14 -19.42 -1.23
N GLN A 92 -18.11 -20.16 -1.66
CA GLN A 92 -17.74 -21.46 -1.08
C GLN A 92 -17.31 -21.31 0.39
N LYS A 93 -17.94 -22.08 1.30
CA LYS A 93 -17.72 -21.99 2.75
C LYS A 93 -16.25 -22.21 3.15
N GLN A 94 -15.60 -23.25 2.62
CA GLN A 94 -14.20 -23.55 2.91
C GLN A 94 -13.28 -22.40 2.47
N PHE A 95 -13.50 -21.87 1.27
CA PHE A 95 -12.73 -20.72 0.77
C PHE A 95 -12.87 -19.49 1.67
N ARG A 96 -14.10 -19.20 2.13
CA ARG A 96 -14.37 -18.08 3.04
C ARG A 96 -13.67 -18.23 4.38
N ILE A 97 -13.66 -19.44 4.96
CA ILE A 97 -12.94 -19.71 6.21
C ILE A 97 -11.44 -19.47 6.03
N CYS A 98 -10.83 -20.00 4.97
CA CYS A 98 -9.41 -19.78 4.68
C CYS A 98 -9.10 -18.28 4.48
N CYS A 99 -9.99 -17.56 3.79
CA CYS A 99 -9.81 -16.13 3.55
C CYS A 99 -9.91 -15.31 4.84
N TYR A 100 -10.88 -15.59 5.73
CA TYR A 100 -10.94 -14.94 7.05
C TYR A 100 -9.73 -15.28 7.92
N ALA A 101 -9.27 -16.54 7.91
CA ALA A 101 -8.08 -16.94 8.64
C ALA A 101 -6.83 -16.17 8.16
N LEU A 102 -6.66 -16.01 6.84
CA LEU A 102 -5.58 -15.19 6.28
C LEU A 102 -5.70 -13.72 6.67
N VAL A 103 -6.88 -13.12 6.61
CA VAL A 103 -7.09 -11.72 7.03
C VAL A 103 -6.71 -11.52 8.49
N ILE A 104 -7.12 -12.41 9.39
CA ILE A 104 -6.79 -12.35 10.82
C ILE A 104 -5.28 -12.49 11.02
N LEU A 105 -4.65 -13.48 10.37
CA LEU A 105 -3.22 -13.71 10.44
C LEU A 105 -2.41 -12.50 9.97
N MET A 106 -2.74 -11.97 8.79
CA MET A 106 -2.07 -10.81 8.21
C MET A 106 -2.25 -9.55 9.06
N SER A 107 -3.46 -9.31 9.55
CA SER A 107 -3.74 -8.13 10.39
C SER A 107 -2.98 -8.21 11.72
N THR A 108 -2.93 -9.39 12.33
CA THR A 108 -2.19 -9.60 13.59
C THR A 108 -0.69 -9.36 13.39
N LEU A 109 -0.12 -9.94 12.32
CA LEU A 109 1.28 -9.73 11.97
C LEU A 109 1.58 -8.25 11.66
N ALA A 110 0.67 -7.56 10.94
CA ALA A 110 0.83 -6.14 10.62
C ALA A 110 0.82 -5.26 11.87
N VAL A 111 -0.08 -5.52 12.83
CA VAL A 111 -0.10 -4.79 14.11
C VAL A 111 1.19 -5.00 14.88
N ALA A 112 1.67 -6.25 14.98
CA ALA A 112 2.96 -6.54 15.61
C ALA A 112 4.11 -5.80 14.91
N TRP A 113 4.06 -5.71 13.59
CA TRP A 113 5.07 -5.03 12.78
C TRP A 113 5.09 -3.51 13.02
N VAL A 114 3.93 -2.87 13.00
CA VAL A 114 3.81 -1.42 13.30
C VAL A 114 4.31 -1.12 14.71
N LEU A 115 3.98 -1.96 15.69
CA LEU A 115 4.50 -1.79 17.05
C LEU A 115 6.04 -1.93 17.09
N LEU A 116 6.61 -2.88 16.34
CA LEU A 116 8.06 -3.04 16.23
C LEU A 116 8.70 -1.78 15.66
N LEU A 117 8.13 -1.20 14.59
CA LEU A 117 8.62 0.05 13.97
C LEU A 117 8.54 1.23 14.94
N ILE A 118 7.41 1.40 15.66
CA ILE A 118 7.25 2.48 16.63
C ILE A 118 8.28 2.36 17.76
N PHE A 119 8.48 1.16 18.28
CA PHE A 119 9.37 0.89 19.43
C PHE A 119 10.78 0.42 19.02
N GLN A 120 11.20 0.68 17.78
CA GLN A 120 12.47 0.16 17.26
C GLN A 120 13.70 0.73 17.96
N CYS A 121 13.60 1.91 18.57
CA CYS A 121 14.67 2.57 19.31
C CYS A 121 14.27 2.85 20.77
N LYS A 122 15.27 2.80 21.66
CA LYS A 122 15.17 3.24 23.06
C LYS A 122 16.20 4.34 23.32
N PRO A 123 15.77 5.57 23.71
CA PRO A 123 14.38 6.05 23.77
C PRO A 123 13.72 6.17 22.38
N ILE A 124 12.38 6.15 22.32
CA ILE A 124 11.61 6.21 21.05
C ILE A 124 11.93 7.49 20.26
N THR A 125 12.23 8.58 20.97
CA THR A 125 12.62 9.87 20.38
C THR A 125 13.88 9.76 19.51
N SER A 126 14.72 8.74 19.70
CA SER A 126 15.91 8.50 18.88
C SER A 126 15.59 8.12 17.44
N ASN A 127 14.32 7.80 17.12
CA ASN A 127 13.89 7.59 15.74
C ASN A 127 13.98 8.86 14.87
N TRP A 128 13.82 10.04 15.47
CA TRP A 128 13.87 11.32 14.74
C TRP A 128 14.81 12.35 15.36
N ASN A 129 15.28 12.13 16.59
CA ASN A 129 16.25 13.00 17.25
C ASN A 129 17.65 12.37 17.23
N ILE A 130 18.51 12.91 16.38
CA ILE A 130 19.91 12.49 16.20
C ILE A 130 20.84 12.92 17.34
N ASN A 131 20.41 13.86 18.20
CA ASN A 131 21.24 14.45 19.25
C ASN A 131 21.27 13.62 20.54
N ILE A 132 20.63 12.44 20.55
CA ILE A 132 20.57 11.57 21.72
C ILE A 132 21.82 10.70 21.75
N GLU A 133 22.60 10.82 22.82
CA GLU A 133 23.78 9.99 23.02
C GLU A 133 23.39 8.52 23.35
N HIS A 134 24.10 7.59 22.71
CA HIS A 134 23.96 6.13 22.90
C HIS A 134 22.53 5.54 22.72
N PRO A 135 21.86 5.80 21.58
CA PRO A 135 20.57 5.18 21.31
C PRO A 135 20.73 3.66 21.14
N ARG A 136 19.80 2.88 21.72
CA ARG A 136 19.72 1.44 21.48
C ARG A 136 18.59 1.16 20.50
N CYS A 137 18.94 0.90 19.24
CA CYS A 137 17.98 0.55 18.18
C CYS A 137 18.14 -0.89 17.73
N TYR A 138 17.05 -1.50 17.25
CA TYR A 138 17.13 -2.78 16.56
C TYR A 138 17.91 -2.66 15.26
N ASN A 139 18.51 -3.77 14.84
CA ASN A 139 19.24 -3.82 13.58
C ASN A 139 18.26 -3.74 12.40
N ILE A 140 18.39 -2.67 11.61
CA ILE A 140 17.57 -2.37 10.43
C ILE A 140 17.53 -3.50 9.41
N GLN A 141 18.65 -4.17 9.17
CA GLN A 141 18.73 -5.28 8.22
C GLN A 141 17.87 -6.45 8.68
N ILE A 142 17.96 -6.80 9.96
CA ILE A 142 17.30 -7.99 10.51
C ILE A 142 15.79 -7.82 10.45
N TYR A 143 15.27 -6.70 10.98
CA TYR A 143 13.83 -6.51 10.96
C TYR A 143 13.35 -6.25 9.52
N ALA A 144 14.00 -5.40 8.73
CA ALA A 144 13.52 -5.10 7.38
C ALA A 144 13.49 -6.35 6.48
N TYR A 145 14.49 -7.24 6.59
CA TYR A 145 14.49 -8.53 5.88
C TYR A 145 13.38 -9.46 6.36
N ALA A 146 13.19 -9.60 7.68
CA ALA A 146 12.10 -10.40 8.23
C ALA A 146 10.72 -9.88 7.79
N GLY A 147 10.53 -8.55 7.74
CA GLY A 147 9.32 -7.91 7.27
C GLY A 147 9.08 -8.14 5.78
N ALA A 148 10.13 -8.05 4.96
CA ALA A 148 10.05 -8.34 3.53
C ALA A 148 9.65 -9.79 3.25
N VAL A 149 10.29 -10.76 3.92
CA VAL A 149 9.95 -12.18 3.79
C VAL A 149 8.51 -12.44 4.23
N ALA A 150 8.08 -11.85 5.36
CA ALA A 150 6.71 -11.95 5.81
C ALA A 150 5.72 -11.37 4.78
N ALA A 151 5.99 -10.19 4.24
CA ALA A 151 5.15 -9.55 3.22
C ALA A 151 5.04 -10.41 1.95
N MET A 152 6.17 -10.90 1.43
CA MET A 152 6.19 -11.79 0.25
C MET A 152 5.42 -13.09 0.50
N SER A 153 5.57 -13.70 1.69
CA SER A 153 4.86 -14.93 2.03
C SER A 153 3.34 -14.73 2.03
N GLN A 154 2.87 -13.58 2.53
CA GLN A 154 1.45 -13.22 2.53
C GLN A 154 0.93 -13.06 1.09
N ASP A 155 1.71 -12.42 0.21
CA ASP A 155 1.32 -12.22 -1.19
C ASP A 155 1.20 -13.56 -1.93
N MET A 156 2.13 -14.48 -1.69
CA MET A 156 2.04 -15.85 -2.20
C MET A 156 0.80 -16.59 -1.69
N CYS A 157 0.48 -16.48 -0.40
CA CYS A 157 -0.73 -17.10 0.16
C CYS A 157 -2.01 -16.55 -0.47
N ILE A 158 -2.08 -15.23 -0.67
CA ILE A 158 -3.20 -14.56 -1.32
C ILE A 158 -3.35 -15.01 -2.77
N LEU A 159 -2.24 -15.06 -3.51
CA LEU A 159 -2.21 -15.51 -4.91
C LEU A 159 -2.60 -16.98 -5.04
N ALA A 160 -2.15 -17.83 -4.12
CA ALA A 160 -2.47 -19.26 -4.13
C ALA A 160 -3.95 -19.54 -3.83
N LEU A 161 -4.62 -18.66 -3.06
CA LEU A 161 -5.98 -18.87 -2.58
C LEU A 161 -7.02 -19.19 -3.69
N PRO A 162 -7.14 -18.41 -4.79
CA PRO A 162 -8.09 -18.68 -5.86
C PRO A 162 -7.71 -19.85 -6.79
N ILE A 163 -6.44 -20.27 -6.85
CA ILE A 163 -5.96 -21.24 -7.87
C ILE A 163 -6.73 -22.57 -7.82
N PRO A 164 -6.85 -23.26 -6.66
CA PRO A 164 -7.56 -24.54 -6.60
C PRO A 164 -9.05 -24.41 -6.97
N LEU A 165 -9.63 -23.24 -6.69
CA LEU A 165 -11.04 -22.98 -6.96
C LEU A 165 -11.28 -22.73 -8.45
N VAL A 166 -10.39 -21.99 -9.12
CA VAL A 166 -10.44 -21.75 -10.56
C VAL A 166 -10.24 -23.05 -11.35
N LEU A 167 -9.40 -23.96 -10.86
CA LEU A 167 -9.17 -25.25 -11.51
C LEU A 167 -10.38 -26.20 -11.40
N LYS A 168 -11.16 -26.11 -10.32
CA LYS A 168 -12.29 -27.02 -10.05
C LYS A 168 -13.64 -26.52 -10.55
N LEU A 169 -13.81 -25.20 -10.75
CA LEU A 169 -15.11 -24.60 -11.00
C LEU A 169 -15.29 -24.20 -12.48
N ARG A 170 -16.41 -24.62 -13.11
CA ARG A 170 -16.82 -24.13 -14.44
C ARG A 170 -17.31 -22.68 -14.34
N ILE A 171 -16.38 -21.74 -14.25
CA ILE A 171 -16.69 -20.30 -14.16
C ILE A 171 -16.95 -19.72 -15.55
N SER A 172 -17.89 -18.77 -15.68
CA SER A 172 -18.11 -18.05 -16.94
C SER A 172 -16.86 -17.29 -17.39
N THR A 173 -16.62 -17.21 -18.70
CA THR A 173 -15.41 -16.60 -19.30
C THR A 173 -15.14 -15.19 -18.77
N LYS A 174 -16.19 -14.39 -18.53
CA LYS A 174 -16.07 -13.03 -17.96
C LYS A 174 -15.47 -13.01 -16.55
N LYS A 175 -15.88 -13.96 -15.68
CA LYS A 175 -15.31 -14.09 -14.33
C LYS A 175 -13.88 -14.64 -14.38
N LYS A 176 -13.61 -15.57 -15.32
CA LYS A 176 -12.27 -16.13 -15.53
C LYS A 176 -11.25 -15.04 -15.94
N ILE A 177 -11.62 -14.14 -16.85
CA ILE A 177 -10.76 -13.01 -17.26
C ILE A 177 -10.44 -12.11 -16.06
N GLY A 178 -11.44 -11.75 -15.25
CA GLY A 178 -11.22 -10.92 -14.06
C GLY A 178 -10.24 -11.55 -13.07
N VAL A 179 -10.36 -12.86 -12.83
CA VAL A 179 -9.45 -13.58 -11.91
C VAL A 179 -8.03 -13.66 -12.48
N ILE A 180 -7.88 -13.94 -13.79
CA ILE A 180 -6.56 -13.96 -14.44
C ILE A 180 -5.90 -12.59 -14.36
N ALA A 181 -6.63 -11.53 -14.68
CA ALA A 181 -6.09 -10.17 -14.64
C ALA A 181 -5.64 -9.77 -13.22
N MET A 182 -6.42 -10.11 -12.18
CA MET A 182 -6.01 -9.89 -10.80
C MET A 182 -4.75 -10.68 -10.42
N PHE A 183 -4.65 -11.93 -10.89
CA PHE A 183 -3.48 -12.76 -10.63
C PHE A 183 -2.22 -12.20 -11.28
N SER A 184 -2.31 -11.74 -12.54
CA SER A 184 -1.20 -11.10 -13.25
C SER A 184 -0.70 -9.84 -12.54
N LEU A 185 -1.62 -8.98 -12.05
CA LEU A 185 -1.25 -7.80 -11.29
C LEU A 185 -0.66 -8.13 -9.92
N GLY A 186 -1.18 -9.15 -9.23
CA GLY A 186 -0.59 -9.59 -7.96
C GLY A 186 0.81 -10.16 -8.13
N ILE A 187 1.09 -10.88 -9.23
CA ILE A 187 2.46 -11.29 -9.58
C ILE A 187 3.36 -10.08 -9.80
N SER A 188 2.91 -9.08 -10.58
CA SER A 188 3.74 -7.89 -10.82
C SER A 188 4.05 -7.14 -9.54
N VAL A 189 3.08 -7.01 -8.62
CA VAL A 189 3.32 -6.41 -7.29
C VAL A 189 4.37 -7.21 -6.53
N THR A 190 4.27 -8.54 -6.51
CA THR A 190 5.27 -9.39 -5.83
C THR A 190 6.67 -9.21 -6.41
N ILE A 191 6.81 -9.08 -7.74
CA ILE A 191 8.09 -8.84 -8.39
C ILE A 191 8.67 -7.49 -7.94
N ILE A 192 7.84 -6.44 -7.90
CA ILE A 192 8.24 -5.11 -7.41
C ILE A 192 8.71 -5.20 -5.95
N SER A 193 7.98 -5.92 -5.09
CA SER A 193 8.36 -6.15 -3.68
C SER A 193 9.70 -6.89 -3.54
N ALA A 194 9.96 -7.89 -4.40
CA ALA A 194 11.20 -8.65 -4.39
C ALA A 194 12.39 -7.76 -4.78
N VAL A 195 12.24 -6.92 -5.81
CA VAL A 195 13.26 -5.95 -6.21
C VAL A 195 13.53 -4.94 -5.10
N ARG A 196 12.47 -4.37 -4.50
CA ARG A 196 12.57 -3.44 -3.35
C ARG A 196 13.38 -4.04 -2.20
N THR A 197 13.17 -5.32 -1.90
CA THR A 197 13.86 -6.04 -0.82
C THR A 197 15.38 -6.10 -1.05
N GLN A 198 15.82 -6.18 -2.31
CA GLN A 198 17.26 -6.12 -2.62
C GLN A 198 17.85 -4.75 -2.29
N PHE A 199 17.16 -3.66 -2.63
CA PHE A 199 17.62 -2.31 -2.30
C PHE A 199 17.68 -2.07 -0.79
N ILE A 200 16.72 -2.61 -0.02
CA ILE A 200 16.77 -2.57 1.45
C ILE A 200 18.01 -3.28 1.99
N TYR A 201 18.36 -4.43 1.42
CA TYR A 201 19.57 -5.16 1.81
C TYR A 201 20.83 -4.31 1.57
N TYR A 202 20.94 -3.66 0.41
CA TYR A 202 22.07 -2.78 0.10
C TYR A 202 22.13 -1.56 1.02
N PHE A 203 21.00 -0.94 1.32
CA PHE A 203 20.93 0.19 2.25
C PHE A 203 21.51 -0.13 3.63
N GLY A 204 21.25 -1.33 4.15
CA GLY A 204 21.78 -1.71 5.46
C GLY A 204 23.30 -1.90 5.51
N ILE A 205 23.96 -2.10 4.36
CA ILE A 205 25.42 -2.31 4.25
C ILE A 205 26.11 -1.04 3.71
N SER A 206 25.33 -0.06 3.25
CA SER A 206 25.86 1.12 2.57
C SER A 206 26.58 2.07 3.51
N SER A 207 27.59 2.75 2.94
CA SER A 207 28.33 3.83 3.59
C SER A 207 27.58 5.17 3.55
N ASP A 208 26.65 5.34 2.59
CA ASP A 208 25.87 6.58 2.38
C ASP A 208 24.34 6.30 2.37
N PRO A 209 23.71 6.09 3.55
CA PRO A 209 22.30 5.74 3.65
C PRO A 209 21.35 6.78 3.02
N SER A 210 21.77 8.05 2.98
CA SER A 210 20.93 9.13 2.43
C SER A 210 20.70 9.02 0.93
N TRP A 211 21.66 8.46 0.18
CA TRP A 211 21.59 8.32 -1.27
C TRP A 211 20.80 7.08 -1.68
N ASP A 212 21.09 5.93 -1.04
CA ASP A 212 20.45 4.66 -1.38
C ASP A 212 18.97 4.57 -0.96
N ASN A 213 18.54 5.44 -0.05
CA ASN A 213 17.12 5.55 0.31
C ASN A 213 16.24 6.06 -0.85
N VAL A 214 16.81 6.75 -1.85
CA VAL A 214 16.06 7.26 -3.00
C VAL A 214 15.46 6.10 -3.79
N ASP A 215 16.27 5.08 -4.10
CA ASP A 215 15.82 3.92 -4.86
C ASP A 215 14.77 3.12 -4.08
N ILE A 216 14.96 2.93 -2.77
CA ILE A 216 13.97 2.29 -1.89
C ILE A 216 12.63 3.02 -1.97
N THR A 217 12.67 4.35 -1.90
CA THR A 217 11.46 5.19 -1.93
C THR A 217 10.73 5.07 -3.27
N ILE A 218 11.45 5.05 -4.39
CA ILE A 218 10.88 4.87 -5.73
C ILE A 218 10.18 3.51 -5.84
N TRP A 219 10.87 2.43 -5.47
CA TRP A 219 10.31 1.07 -5.54
C TRP A 219 9.13 0.88 -4.60
N THR A 220 9.17 1.48 -3.40
CA THR A 220 8.04 1.49 -2.45
C THR A 220 6.82 2.19 -3.04
N SER A 221 7.04 3.33 -3.72
CA SER A 221 5.95 4.08 -4.37
C SER A 221 5.32 3.29 -5.53
N MET A 222 6.15 2.59 -6.31
CA MET A 222 5.67 1.70 -7.37
C MET A 222 4.87 0.52 -6.82
N GLU A 223 5.32 -0.08 -5.72
CA GLU A 223 4.64 -1.19 -5.05
C GLU A 223 3.23 -0.80 -4.59
N ILE A 224 3.11 0.32 -3.87
CA ILE A 224 1.82 0.81 -3.37
C ILE A 224 0.90 1.16 -4.54
N SER A 225 1.41 1.86 -5.55
CA SER A 225 0.63 2.25 -6.73
C SER A 225 0.09 1.02 -7.48
N ALA A 226 0.95 0.02 -7.74
CA ALA A 226 0.56 -1.21 -8.40
C ALA A 226 -0.41 -2.04 -7.56
N GLY A 227 -0.20 -2.13 -6.24
CA GLY A 227 -1.10 -2.80 -5.30
C GLY A 227 -2.49 -2.16 -5.28
N LEU A 228 -2.54 -0.83 -5.32
CA LEU A 228 -3.79 -0.08 -5.35
C LEU A 228 -4.56 -0.29 -6.66
N VAL A 229 -3.89 -0.26 -7.80
CA VAL A 229 -4.51 -0.58 -9.09
C VAL A 229 -5.07 -2.01 -9.06
N CYS A 230 -4.30 -2.96 -8.53
CA CYS A 230 -4.71 -4.35 -8.38
C CYS A 230 -5.98 -4.51 -7.53
N CYS A 231 -6.07 -3.84 -6.38
CA CYS A 231 -7.24 -3.98 -5.49
C CYS A 231 -8.50 -3.26 -6.00
N ASN A 232 -8.35 -2.20 -6.80
CA ASN A 232 -9.47 -1.43 -7.35
C ASN A 232 -9.97 -1.94 -8.69
N MET A 233 -9.13 -2.63 -9.48
CA MET A 233 -9.51 -3.18 -10.78
C MET A 233 -10.83 -3.97 -10.76
N PRO A 234 -11.16 -4.77 -9.74
CA PRO A 234 -12.39 -5.53 -9.77
C PRO A 234 -13.65 -4.69 -9.52
N ALA A 235 -13.52 -3.57 -8.78
CA ALA A 235 -14.58 -2.58 -8.65
C ALA A 235 -14.79 -1.83 -9.98
N CYS A 236 -13.69 -1.42 -10.63
CA CYS A 236 -13.72 -0.80 -11.95
C CYS A 236 -14.37 -1.71 -13.00
N ALA A 237 -14.01 -3.00 -13.02
CA ALA A 237 -14.58 -3.99 -13.94
C ALA A 237 -16.10 -4.14 -13.75
N ARG A 238 -16.60 -4.07 -12.49
CA ARG A 238 -18.04 -4.10 -12.21
C ARG A 238 -18.74 -2.82 -12.67
N LEU A 239 -18.11 -1.66 -12.47
CA LEU A 239 -18.66 -0.37 -12.90
C LEU A 239 -18.77 -0.30 -14.42
N ILE A 240 -17.71 -0.68 -15.14
CA ILE A 240 -17.72 -0.73 -16.61
C ILE A 240 -18.81 -1.67 -17.12
N ALA A 241 -18.96 -2.85 -16.51
CA ALA A 241 -20.03 -3.79 -16.89
C ALA A 241 -21.44 -3.24 -16.62
N HIS A 242 -21.60 -2.39 -15.59
CA HIS A 242 -22.87 -1.74 -15.29
C HIS A 242 -23.20 -0.64 -16.30
N LEU A 243 -22.26 0.27 -16.56
CA LEU A 243 -22.40 1.36 -17.53
C LEU A 243 -22.65 0.83 -18.95
N HIS A 244 -21.94 -0.24 -19.34
CA HIS A 244 -22.16 -0.88 -20.63
C HIS A 244 -23.58 -1.47 -20.76
N ARG A 245 -24.14 -2.02 -19.67
CA ARG A 245 -25.52 -2.51 -19.67
C ARG A 245 -26.52 -1.37 -19.81
N GLU A 246 -26.27 -0.25 -19.12
CA GLU A 246 -27.13 0.93 -19.16
C GLU A 246 -27.11 1.65 -20.52
N TYR A 247 -25.95 1.70 -21.19
CA TYR A 247 -25.80 2.34 -22.49
C TYR A 247 -26.29 1.48 -23.67
N ILE A 248 -26.13 0.16 -23.63
CA ILE A 248 -26.50 -0.74 -24.77
C ILE A 248 -27.94 -1.27 -24.69
N TYR A 249 -28.51 -1.42 -23.49
CA TYR A 249 -29.93 -1.76 -23.30
C TYR A 249 -30.60 -0.66 -22.52
N PRO A 250 -30.78 0.52 -23.12
CA PRO A 250 -31.44 1.59 -22.42
C PRO A 250 -32.92 1.19 -22.26
N ARG A 251 -33.44 1.41 -21.06
CA ARG A 251 -34.64 0.77 -20.49
C ARG A 251 -35.98 1.19 -21.16
N HIS A 252 -35.94 1.81 -22.34
CA HIS A 252 -37.09 2.44 -22.98
C HIS A 252 -37.95 1.54 -23.86
N LEU A 253 -37.56 0.29 -24.15
CA LEU A 253 -38.34 -0.58 -25.05
C LEU A 253 -39.39 -1.48 -24.35
N SER A 254 -39.82 -1.15 -23.13
CA SER A 254 -40.78 -1.98 -22.35
C SER A 254 -42.11 -1.31 -22.04
N ILE A 255 -42.43 -0.18 -22.68
CA ILE A 255 -43.66 0.60 -22.41
C ILE A 255 -44.64 0.61 -23.62
N GLU A 256 -44.30 0.01 -24.76
CA GLU A 256 -45.16 0.10 -25.98
C GLU A 256 -45.91 -1.19 -26.37
N GLU A 257 -46.12 -2.15 -25.43
CA GLU A 257 -46.88 -3.39 -25.68
C GLU A 257 -47.91 -3.77 -24.59
N THR A 258 -48.58 -2.81 -23.96
CA THR A 258 -49.79 -3.10 -23.16
C THR A 258 -50.83 -2.00 -23.27
#